data_AF-X1LP45-F1
#
_entry.id   AF-X1LP45-F1
#
_cell.length_a   1.000
_cell.length_b   1.000
_cell.length_c   1.000
_cell.angle_alpha   90.00
_cell.angle_beta   90.00
_cell.angle_gamma   90.00
#
_symmetry.space_group_name_H-M   'P 1'
#
loop_
_entity.id
_entity.type
_entity.pdbx_description
1 polymer ?
#
loop_
_entity_poly.entity_id
_entity_poly.type
_entity_poly.pdbx_seq_one_letter_code
_entity_poly.pdbx_strand_id
1 'polypeptide(L)'
;DDLKRLRLAVNRFLELLSPLLFHHKSQLGGFYSIHTWKTTKPLEPHLHVHLNVFNVAHNRKAKTFHRFKPLISHYKVKLAWRSALKSQGLWDSPLATFLPDCHLGYIKLADRVRLMSRIRYIFRKPIVDMNKDIGNCDTSHVDPVWARALLDYTPRQVFVGWAVNLKRFGFRCSSKSVSPLCPCCGGWLEYEYLLKEIPPEIPWLTIDQGGGLVEILPFG
;
A
#
# COMPACT_ATOMS: atom_id res chain seq x y z
N ASP A 1 -15.38 -11.72 -4.90
CA ASP A 1 -14.30 -10.71 -5.00
C ASP A 1 -13.25 -11.02 -3.95
N ASP A 2 -12.13 -11.58 -4.39
CA ASP A 2 -11.02 -12.00 -3.53
C ASP A 2 -10.29 -10.81 -2.91
N LEU A 3 -10.32 -9.63 -3.54
CA LEU A 3 -9.75 -8.41 -2.94
C LEU A 3 -10.48 -8.03 -1.65
N LYS A 4 -11.82 -8.11 -1.66
CA LYS A 4 -12.63 -7.86 -0.45
C LYS A 4 -12.30 -8.85 0.66
N ARG A 5 -12.21 -10.14 0.33
CA ARG A 5 -11.84 -11.20 1.28
C ARG A 5 -10.42 -11.00 1.84
N LEU A 6 -9.47 -10.59 0.99
CA LEU A 6 -8.10 -10.33 1.40
C LEU A 6 -8.01 -9.15 2.39
N ARG A 7 -8.78 -8.08 2.15
CA ARG A 7 -8.86 -6.94 3.08
C ARG A 7 -9.39 -7.36 4.46
N LEU A 8 -10.39 -8.25 4.49
CA LEU A 8 -10.90 -8.82 5.74
C LEU A 8 -9.85 -9.72 6.41
N ALA A 9 -9.10 -10.50 5.64
CA ALA A 9 -8.01 -11.32 6.14
C ALA A 9 -6.91 -10.46 6.79
N VAL A 10 -6.54 -9.32 6.20
CA VAL A 10 -5.56 -8.38 6.80
C VAL A 10 -6.02 -7.88 8.18
N ASN A 11 -7.31 -7.52 8.32
CA ASN A 11 -7.83 -7.10 9.62
C ASN A 11 -7.79 -8.24 10.64
N ARG A 12 -8.22 -9.44 10.24
CA ARG A 12 -8.16 -10.64 11.10
C ARG A 12 -6.72 -10.98 11.50
N PHE A 13 -5.78 -10.81 10.58
CA PHE A 13 -4.37 -11.03 10.85
C PHE A 13 -3.83 -10.10 11.93
N LEU A 14 -4.19 -8.81 11.92
CA LEU A 14 -3.78 -7.87 12.96
C LEU A 14 -4.33 -8.23 14.35
N GLU A 15 -5.56 -8.75 14.41
CA GLU A 15 -6.15 -9.26 15.66
C GLU A 15 -5.36 -10.46 16.19
N LEU A 16 -4.98 -11.40 15.32
CA LEU A 16 -4.18 -12.57 15.68
C LEU A 16 -2.72 -12.22 16.00
N LEU A 17 -2.19 -11.15 15.41
CA LEU A 17 -0.82 -10.69 15.61
C LEU A 17 -0.65 -9.93 16.93
N SER A 18 -1.64 -9.14 17.33
CA SER A 18 -1.60 -8.33 18.55
C SER A 18 -1.19 -9.11 19.82
N PRO A 19 -1.83 -10.25 20.18
CA PRO A 19 -1.47 -11.01 21.38
C PRO A 19 -0.08 -11.66 21.31
N LEU A 20 0.52 -11.75 20.12
CA LEU A 20 1.88 -12.29 19.93
C LEU A 20 2.96 -11.22 20.19
N LEU A 21 2.58 -9.94 20.16
CA LEU A 21 3.49 -8.80 20.33
C LEU A 21 3.40 -8.18 21.73
N PHE A 22 2.21 -8.20 22.34
CA PHE A 22 1.97 -7.65 23.67
C PHE A 22 0.72 -8.27 24.31
N HIS A 23 0.65 -8.22 25.65
CA HIS A 23 -0.44 -8.82 26.43
C HIS A 23 -1.59 -7.86 26.78
N HIS A 24 -1.46 -6.57 26.47
CA HIS A 24 -2.46 -5.56 26.82
C HIS A 24 -3.63 -5.53 25.82
N LYS A 25 -4.81 -5.08 26.28
CA LYS A 25 -5.99 -4.79 25.44
C LYS A 25 -5.79 -3.53 24.61
N SER A 26 -4.85 -3.61 23.67
CA SER A 26 -4.41 -2.52 22.83
C SER A 26 -4.55 -2.88 21.36
N GLN A 27 -4.78 -1.87 20.53
CA GLN A 27 -4.93 -2.05 19.11
C GLN A 27 -3.61 -1.75 18.40
N LEU A 28 -3.23 -2.57 17.43
CA LEU A 28 -2.19 -2.23 16.45
C LEU A 28 -2.69 -1.12 15.51
N GLY A 29 -1.75 -0.48 14.82
CA GLY A 29 -2.07 0.51 13.78
C GLY A 29 -1.00 0.51 12.71
N GLY A 30 -1.39 0.91 11.51
CA GLY A 30 -0.52 0.85 10.35
C GLY A 30 -1.26 1.12 9.07
N PHE A 31 -0.66 0.71 7.96
CA PHE A 31 -1.29 0.76 6.66
C PHE A 31 -0.79 -0.39 5.78
N TYR A 32 -1.54 -0.70 4.75
CA TYR A 32 -1.14 -1.66 3.73
C TYR A 32 -1.47 -1.21 2.32
N SER A 33 -0.84 -1.87 1.36
CA SER A 33 -1.28 -1.91 -0.04
C SER A 33 -1.37 -3.36 -0.50
N ILE A 34 -2.26 -3.61 -1.45
CA ILE A 34 -2.38 -4.91 -2.13
C ILE A 34 -1.71 -4.74 -3.48
N HIS A 35 -0.91 -5.71 -3.88
CA HIS A 35 -0.36 -5.81 -5.22
C HIS A 35 -0.92 -7.09 -5.85
N THR A 36 -1.24 -7.02 -7.13
CA THR A 36 -1.77 -8.14 -7.91
C THR A 36 -0.73 -8.72 -8.88
N TRP A 37 0.48 -8.15 -8.93
CA TRP A 37 1.57 -8.56 -9.80
C TRP A 37 2.85 -8.83 -9.00
N LYS A 38 3.81 -9.48 -9.65
CA LYS A 38 5.14 -9.74 -9.08
C LYS A 38 6.12 -8.72 -9.61
N THR A 39 6.83 -8.01 -8.74
CA THR A 39 7.79 -6.98 -9.17
C THR A 39 8.81 -7.46 -10.20
N THR A 40 9.43 -8.62 -9.99
CA THR A 40 10.48 -9.14 -10.88
C THR A 40 9.94 -9.71 -12.19
N LYS A 41 8.63 -9.95 -12.26
CA LYS A 41 7.91 -10.52 -13.41
C LYS A 41 6.51 -9.90 -13.46
N PRO A 42 6.40 -8.61 -13.82
CA PRO A 42 5.18 -7.83 -13.64
C PRO A 42 3.97 -8.35 -14.41
N LEU A 43 4.15 -9.16 -15.46
CA LEU A 43 3.03 -9.77 -16.17
C LEU A 43 2.49 -11.04 -15.51
N GLU A 44 3.19 -11.63 -14.53
CA GLU A 44 2.68 -12.79 -13.79
C GLU A 44 1.67 -12.34 -12.70
N PRO A 45 0.44 -12.87 -12.70
CA PRO A 45 -0.51 -12.66 -11.61
C PRO A 45 0.08 -13.13 -10.28
N HIS A 46 0.14 -12.23 -9.30
CA HIS A 46 0.76 -12.49 -8.01
C HIS A 46 0.14 -11.62 -6.92
N LEU A 47 -0.89 -12.16 -6.28
CA LEU A 47 -1.64 -11.47 -5.24
C LEU A 47 -0.88 -11.48 -3.91
N HIS A 48 -0.48 -10.32 -3.41
CA HIS A 48 0.20 -10.19 -2.13
C HIS A 48 -0.08 -8.86 -1.44
N VAL A 49 0.25 -8.78 -0.14
CA VAL A 49 -0.01 -7.61 0.70
C VAL A 49 1.28 -7.07 1.29
N HIS A 50 1.51 -5.78 1.11
CA HIS A 50 2.52 -5.05 1.86
C HIS A 50 1.90 -4.38 3.07
N LEU A 51 2.01 -5.01 4.25
CA LEU A 51 1.52 -4.46 5.51
C LEU A 51 2.67 -3.84 6.31
N ASN A 52 2.52 -2.56 6.67
CA ASN A 52 3.43 -1.86 7.57
C ASN A 52 2.70 -1.59 8.88
N VAL A 53 3.22 -2.13 9.98
CA VAL A 53 2.70 -1.95 11.33
C VAL A 53 3.60 -0.99 12.09
N PHE A 54 3.01 0.04 12.69
CA PHE A 54 3.74 0.96 13.53
C PHE A 54 4.14 0.28 14.84
N ASN A 55 5.35 0.57 15.34
CA ASN A 55 5.86 0.05 16.61
C ASN A 55 5.22 0.77 17.82
N VAL A 56 3.91 0.95 17.77
CA VAL A 56 3.09 1.62 18.77
C VAL A 56 1.71 0.98 18.73
N ALA A 57 1.18 0.66 19.90
CA ALA A 57 -0.18 0.19 20.06
C ALA A 57 -0.97 1.17 20.94
N HIS A 58 -2.26 1.30 20.65
CA HIS A 58 -3.16 2.23 21.31
C HIS A 58 -4.10 1.50 22.27
N ASN A 59 -4.05 1.85 23.55
CA ASN A 59 -5.03 1.39 24.53
C ASN A 59 -6.21 2.36 24.53
N ARG A 60 -7.35 1.93 23.97
CA ARG A 60 -8.55 2.78 23.84
C ARG A 60 -9.16 3.17 25.19
N LYS A 61 -9.07 2.32 26.21
CA LYS A 61 -9.63 2.58 27.55
C LYS A 61 -8.77 3.58 28.32
N ALA A 62 -7.45 3.35 28.31
CA ALA A 62 -6.49 4.25 28.96
C ALA A 62 -6.23 5.54 28.17
N LYS A 63 -6.62 5.58 26.88
CA LYS A 63 -6.33 6.69 25.94
C LYS A 63 -4.83 6.96 25.79
N THR A 64 -4.01 5.91 25.88
CA THR A 64 -2.55 6.01 25.82
C THR A 64 -1.97 5.14 24.73
N PHE A 65 -0.86 5.61 24.16
CA PHE A 65 -0.01 4.82 23.29
C PHE A 65 1.13 4.21 24.09
N HIS A 66 1.52 2.99 23.75
CA HIS A 66 2.71 2.34 24.30
C HIS A 66 3.48 1.71 23.15
N ARG A 67 4.80 1.72 23.30
CA ARG A 67 5.70 0.96 22.45
C ARG A 67 5.75 -0.48 22.95
N PHE A 68 6.03 -1.39 22.03
CA PHE A 68 6.22 -2.80 22.33
C PHE A 68 7.49 -3.28 21.61
N LYS A 69 8.08 -4.38 22.05
CA LYS A 69 9.20 -4.99 21.33
C LYS A 69 8.68 -5.62 20.04
N PRO A 70 9.10 -5.18 18.84
CA PRO A 70 8.52 -5.66 17.58
C PRO A 70 8.99 -7.06 17.17
N LEU A 71 9.92 -7.66 17.92
CA LEU A 71 10.54 -8.93 17.57
C LEU A 71 9.53 -10.07 17.74
N ILE A 72 9.24 -10.77 16.64
CA ILE A 72 8.31 -11.87 16.60
C ILE A 72 8.88 -12.98 15.69
N SER A 73 8.60 -14.23 16.05
CA SER A 73 8.99 -15.38 15.23
C SER A 73 8.29 -15.34 13.87
N HIS A 74 9.06 -15.47 12.78
CA HIS A 74 8.52 -15.63 11.41
C HIS A 74 7.51 -16.77 11.33
N TYR A 75 7.75 -17.87 12.04
CA TYR A 75 6.84 -19.01 12.06
C TYR A 75 5.47 -18.64 12.65
N LYS A 76 5.46 -17.91 13.78
CA LYS A 76 4.21 -17.44 14.40
C LYS A 76 3.45 -16.46 13.49
N VAL A 77 4.18 -15.60 12.77
CA VAL A 77 3.60 -14.70 11.76
C VAL A 77 2.93 -15.50 10.64
N LYS A 78 3.62 -16.49 10.08
CA LYS A 78 3.08 -17.36 9.02
C LYS A 78 1.83 -18.11 9.48
N LEU A 79 1.83 -18.63 10.71
CA LEU A 79 0.66 -19.30 11.29
C LEU A 79 -0.53 -18.35 11.45
N ALA A 80 -0.30 -17.14 11.98
CA ALA A 80 -1.35 -16.14 12.12
C ALA A 80 -1.91 -15.72 10.74
N TRP A 81 -1.04 -15.56 9.74
CA TRP A 81 -1.47 -15.20 8.39
C TRP A 81 -2.29 -16.30 7.72
N ARG A 82 -1.85 -17.56 7.82
CA ARG A 82 -2.61 -18.73 7.37
C ARG A 82 -4.01 -18.76 8.00
N SER A 83 -4.08 -18.61 9.32
CA SER A 83 -5.36 -18.62 10.05
C SER A 83 -6.28 -17.49 9.59
N ALA A 84 -5.74 -16.31 9.31
CA ALA A 84 -6.50 -15.20 8.75
C ALA A 84 -7.03 -15.49 7.34
N LEU A 85 -6.19 -16.01 6.44
CA LEU A 85 -6.58 -16.40 5.08
C LEU A 85 -7.65 -17.49 5.10
N LYS A 86 -7.45 -18.54 5.91
CA LYS A 86 -8.40 -19.65 6.08
C LYS A 86 -9.77 -19.16 6.54
N SER A 87 -9.81 -18.19 7.47
CA SER A 87 -11.07 -17.60 7.95
C SER A 87 -11.89 -16.89 6.87
N GLN A 88 -11.27 -16.53 5.75
CA GLN A 88 -11.90 -15.84 4.61
C GLN A 88 -12.05 -16.74 3.38
N GLY A 89 -11.78 -18.04 3.51
CA GLY A 89 -11.83 -18.99 2.38
C GLY A 89 -10.74 -18.77 1.33
N LEU A 90 -9.61 -18.16 1.72
CA LEU A 90 -8.45 -17.89 0.84
C LEU A 90 -7.27 -18.84 1.11
N TRP A 91 -7.51 -19.92 1.87
CA TRP A 91 -6.52 -20.94 2.16
C TRP A 91 -7.21 -22.28 2.39
N ASP A 92 -6.94 -23.24 1.53
CA ASP A 92 -7.58 -24.55 1.46
C ASP A 92 -6.59 -25.72 1.69
N SER A 93 -5.28 -25.47 1.62
CA SER A 93 -4.28 -26.52 1.80
C SER A 93 -4.47 -27.28 3.13
N PRO A 94 -4.61 -28.62 3.08
CA PRO A 94 -4.84 -29.44 4.27
C PRO A 94 -3.56 -29.69 5.08
N LEU A 95 -2.39 -29.43 4.50
CA LEU A 95 -1.10 -29.71 5.13
C LEU A 95 -0.75 -28.64 6.17
N ALA A 96 -0.64 -29.05 7.43
CA ALA A 96 -0.29 -28.14 8.53
C ALA A 96 1.11 -27.51 8.40
N THR A 97 2.01 -28.15 7.64
CA THR A 97 3.36 -27.66 7.34
C THR A 97 3.39 -26.70 6.16
N PHE A 98 2.36 -26.69 5.31
CA PHE A 98 2.25 -25.74 4.21
C PHE A 98 1.82 -24.38 4.78
N LEU A 99 2.73 -23.42 4.68
CA LEU A 99 2.57 -22.08 5.23
C LEU A 99 2.65 -21.04 4.11
N PRO A 100 1.92 -19.92 4.22
CA PRO A 100 2.03 -18.84 3.25
C PRO A 100 3.42 -18.25 3.27
N ASP A 101 3.83 -17.71 2.11
CA ASP A 101 5.05 -16.92 2.05
C ASP A 101 4.86 -15.60 2.81
N CYS A 102 5.82 -15.25 3.64
CA CYS A 102 5.79 -14.08 4.50
C CYS A 102 7.22 -13.58 4.70
N HIS A 103 7.46 -12.35 4.25
CA HIS A 103 8.69 -11.63 4.53
C HIS A 103 8.43 -10.58 5.60
N LEU A 104 9.08 -10.75 6.75
CA LEU A 104 9.05 -9.79 7.83
C LEU A 104 10.36 -8.99 7.83
N GLY A 105 10.22 -7.68 7.98
CA GLY A 105 11.34 -6.75 8.01
C GLY A 105 11.09 -5.65 9.03
N TYR A 106 12.18 -5.11 9.56
CA TYR A 106 12.16 -4.04 10.57
C TYR A 106 12.91 -2.84 10.03
N ILE A 107 12.26 -1.68 10.05
CA ILE A 107 12.87 -0.40 9.68
C ILE A 107 12.81 0.50 10.91
N LYS A 108 13.97 0.93 11.41
CA LYS A 108 14.04 1.91 12.49
C LYS A 108 13.55 3.25 11.97
N LEU A 109 12.78 3.99 12.76
CA LEU A 109 12.31 5.33 12.36
C LEU A 109 13.45 6.33 12.10
N ALA A 110 14.62 6.11 12.71
CA ALA A 110 15.82 6.91 12.45
C ALA A 110 16.36 6.72 11.02
N ASP A 111 16.10 5.57 10.38
CA ASP A 111 16.48 5.28 9.00
C ASP A 111 15.40 5.80 8.04
N ARG A 112 15.33 7.13 7.94
CA ARG A 112 14.33 7.84 7.14
C ARG A 112 14.42 7.49 5.66
N VAL A 113 15.63 7.31 5.13
CA VAL A 113 15.87 7.01 3.71
C VAL A 113 15.24 5.66 3.36
N ARG A 114 15.53 4.61 4.15
CA ARG A 114 14.95 3.28 3.92
C ARG A 114 13.45 3.27 4.13
N LEU A 115 12.94 4.00 5.12
CA LEU A 115 11.51 4.14 5.37
C LEU A 115 10.79 4.76 4.16
N MET A 116 11.30 5.89 3.65
CA MET A 116 10.69 6.57 2.51
C MET A 116 10.80 5.77 1.22
N SER A 117 11.94 5.11 0.99
CA SER A 117 12.11 4.17 -0.13
C SER A 117 11.08 3.03 -0.06
N ARG A 118 10.88 2.43 1.12
CA ARG A 118 9.86 1.39 1.33
C ARG A 118 8.45 1.91 1.05
N ILE A 119 8.09 3.09 1.55
CA ILE A 119 6.76 3.69 1.33
C ILE A 119 6.52 3.96 -0.17
N ARG A 120 7.52 4.48 -0.90
CA ARG A 120 7.41 4.68 -2.35
C ARG A 120 7.25 3.35 -3.08
N TYR A 121 8.03 2.34 -2.69
CA TYR A 121 8.00 1.01 -3.29
C TYR A 121 6.61 0.34 -3.19
N ILE A 122 5.96 0.40 -2.03
CA ILE A 122 4.68 -0.30 -1.82
C ILE A 122 3.49 0.35 -2.53
N PHE A 123 3.60 1.61 -2.95
CA PHE A 123 2.51 2.36 -3.59
C PHE A 123 2.78 2.69 -5.06
N ARG A 124 3.89 2.21 -5.61
CA ARG A 124 4.22 2.45 -7.02
C ARG A 124 3.26 1.69 -7.94
N LYS A 125 2.95 2.31 -9.08
CA LYS A 125 2.12 1.71 -10.13
C LYS A 125 2.85 0.53 -10.80
N PRO A 126 2.11 -0.47 -11.30
CA PRO A 126 2.70 -1.63 -11.97
C PRO A 126 3.53 -1.26 -13.19
N ILE A 127 3.18 -0.19 -13.91
CA ILE A 127 3.98 0.32 -15.05
C ILE A 127 5.43 0.62 -14.68
N VAL A 128 5.71 1.01 -13.43
CA VAL A 128 7.08 1.25 -12.95
C VAL A 128 7.88 -0.05 -12.93
N ASP A 129 7.25 -1.16 -12.53
CA ASP A 129 7.87 -2.49 -12.56
C ASP A 129 7.95 -3.04 -13.97
N MET A 130 6.94 -2.83 -14.81
CA MET A 130 7.02 -3.18 -16.23
C MET A 130 8.20 -2.50 -16.90
N ASN A 131 8.33 -1.18 -16.78
CA ASN A 131 9.44 -0.45 -17.40
C ASN A 131 10.82 -0.95 -16.96
N LYS A 132 10.92 -1.50 -15.74
CA LYS A 132 12.17 -2.01 -15.20
C LYS A 132 12.43 -3.47 -15.56
N ASP A 133 11.41 -4.31 -15.48
CA ASP A 133 11.54 -5.78 -15.39
C ASP A 133 10.71 -6.52 -16.46
N ILE A 134 10.16 -5.83 -17.48
CA ILE A 134 9.37 -6.48 -18.56
C ILE A 134 10.18 -7.54 -19.33
N GLY A 135 11.50 -7.36 -19.46
CA GLY A 135 12.38 -8.32 -20.13
C GLY A 135 12.47 -9.68 -19.41
N ASN A 136 12.03 -9.76 -18.15
CA ASN A 136 11.96 -11.01 -17.39
C ASN A 136 10.60 -11.73 -17.55
N CYS A 137 9.66 -11.13 -18.28
CA CYS A 137 8.34 -11.69 -18.52
C CYS A 137 8.31 -12.46 -19.85
N ASP A 138 7.48 -13.49 -19.90
CA ASP A 138 7.03 -14.04 -21.17
C ASP A 138 5.95 -13.11 -21.74
N THR A 139 6.29 -12.40 -22.81
CA THR A 139 5.39 -11.46 -23.50
C THR A 139 4.61 -12.11 -24.65
N SER A 140 4.89 -13.38 -24.98
CA SER A 140 4.32 -14.05 -26.16
C SER A 140 2.86 -14.46 -25.99
N HIS A 141 2.44 -14.73 -24.75
CA HIS A 141 1.12 -15.28 -24.43
C HIS A 141 0.40 -14.52 -23.30
N VAL A 142 0.56 -13.20 -23.26
CA VAL A 142 -0.05 -12.36 -22.24
C VAL A 142 -1.54 -12.22 -22.51
N ASP A 143 -2.37 -12.55 -21.53
CA ASP A 143 -3.81 -12.29 -21.60
C ASP A 143 -4.05 -10.76 -21.68
N PRO A 144 -4.65 -10.25 -22.78
CA PRO A 144 -4.87 -8.82 -22.96
C PRO A 144 -5.84 -8.24 -21.93
N VAL A 145 -6.77 -9.03 -21.39
CA VAL A 145 -7.70 -8.59 -20.34
C VAL A 145 -6.94 -8.35 -19.04
N TRP A 146 -6.08 -9.30 -18.67
CA TRP A 146 -5.18 -9.15 -17.53
C TRP A 146 -4.24 -7.95 -17.69
N ALA A 147 -3.58 -7.82 -18.85
CA ALA A 147 -2.65 -6.72 -19.11
C ALA A 147 -3.32 -5.35 -18.95
N ARG A 148 -4.53 -5.18 -19.49
CA ARG A 148 -5.31 -3.94 -19.33
C ARG A 148 -5.68 -3.70 -17.86
N ALA A 149 -6.24 -4.71 -17.19
CA ALA A 149 -6.60 -4.60 -15.77
C ALA A 149 -5.39 -4.25 -14.88
N LEU A 150 -4.21 -4.75 -15.24
CA LEU A 150 -2.97 -4.44 -14.55
C LEU A 150 -2.50 -3.01 -14.83
N LEU A 151 -2.53 -2.53 -16.08
CA LEU A 151 -2.17 -1.15 -16.41
C LEU A 151 -3.09 -0.13 -15.71
N ASP A 152 -4.37 -0.45 -15.58
CA ASP A 152 -5.37 0.37 -14.87
C ASP A 152 -5.26 0.26 -13.33
N TYR A 153 -4.49 -0.71 -12.82
CA TYR A 153 -4.39 -0.95 -11.40
C TYR A 153 -3.69 0.21 -10.68
N THR A 154 -4.44 0.86 -9.78
CA THR A 154 -3.91 1.88 -8.89
C THR A 154 -3.79 1.35 -7.47
N PRO A 155 -2.57 1.16 -6.94
CA PRO A 155 -2.36 0.75 -5.56
C PRO A 155 -2.97 1.78 -4.62
N ARG A 156 -3.81 1.31 -3.70
CA ARG A 156 -4.42 2.18 -2.68
C ARG A 156 -3.72 1.99 -1.36
N GLN A 157 -3.49 3.10 -0.67
CA GLN A 157 -3.12 3.07 0.74
C GLN A 157 -4.37 2.82 1.58
N VAL A 158 -4.32 1.79 2.41
CA VAL A 158 -5.41 1.43 3.32
C VAL A 158 -4.89 1.46 4.74
N PHE A 159 -5.44 2.36 5.56
CA PHE A 159 -5.12 2.42 6.98
C PHE A 159 -5.86 1.33 7.76
N VAL A 160 -5.24 0.88 8.85
CA VAL A 160 -5.76 -0.21 9.69
C VAL A 160 -5.60 0.10 11.17
N GLY A 161 -6.48 -0.51 11.97
CA GLY A 161 -6.46 -0.39 13.42
C GLY A 161 -6.69 1.04 13.88
N TRP A 162 -5.91 1.53 14.86
CA TRP A 162 -6.07 2.90 15.34
C TRP A 162 -5.72 3.95 14.26
N ALA A 163 -4.91 3.60 13.26
CA ALA A 163 -4.50 4.53 12.21
C ALA A 163 -5.63 4.88 11.21
N VAL A 164 -6.79 4.22 11.27
CA VAL A 164 -7.96 4.58 10.43
C VAL A 164 -8.47 5.99 10.76
N ASN A 165 -8.29 6.45 12.00
CA ASN A 165 -8.76 7.77 12.44
C ASN A 165 -7.63 8.56 13.09
N LEU A 166 -6.63 8.95 12.29
CA LEU A 166 -5.53 9.78 12.76
C LEU A 166 -6.01 11.15 13.28
N LYS A 167 -7.10 11.70 12.73
CA LYS A 167 -7.70 12.97 13.18
C LYS A 167 -8.05 12.97 14.67
N ARG A 168 -8.53 11.83 15.19
CA ARG A 168 -8.84 11.64 16.61
C ARG A 168 -7.62 11.85 17.52
N PHE A 169 -6.42 11.65 17.00
CA PHE A 169 -5.17 11.81 17.74
C PHE A 169 -4.48 13.15 17.44
N GLY A 170 -5.20 14.11 16.85
CA GLY A 170 -4.68 15.45 16.55
C GLY A 170 -3.89 15.54 15.24
N PHE A 171 -3.76 14.44 14.48
CA PHE A 171 -3.15 14.52 13.15
C PHE A 171 -4.12 15.21 12.18
N ARG A 172 -3.78 16.45 11.84
CA ARG A 172 -4.44 17.19 10.77
C ARG A 172 -3.79 16.78 9.45
N CYS A 173 -4.35 15.77 8.78
CA CYS A 173 -4.08 15.58 7.35
C CYS A 173 -4.76 16.75 6.62
N SER A 174 -4.07 17.88 6.49
CA SER A 174 -4.47 18.89 5.53
C SER A 174 -3.94 18.45 4.17
N SER A 175 -4.65 18.74 3.09
CA SER A 175 -4.09 18.68 1.73
C SER A 175 -2.85 19.57 1.56
N LYS A 176 -2.50 20.36 2.59
CA LYS A 176 -1.33 21.25 2.66
C LYS A 176 -0.09 20.61 3.29
N SER A 177 -0.17 19.41 3.89
CA SER A 177 0.95 18.82 4.63
C SER A 177 1.89 17.94 3.79
N VAL A 178 1.76 17.98 2.47
CA VAL A 178 2.78 17.48 1.53
C VAL A 178 2.92 18.56 0.47
N SER A 179 3.76 19.58 0.72
CA SER A 179 4.23 20.38 -0.42
C SER A 179 4.98 19.39 -1.32
N PRO A 180 4.48 19.15 -2.54
CA PRO A 180 5.10 18.15 -3.40
C PRO A 180 6.52 18.63 -3.72
N LEU A 181 7.50 17.73 -3.76
CA LEU A 181 8.84 18.11 -4.21
C LEU A 181 8.86 18.10 -5.74
N CYS A 182 9.58 19.05 -6.35
CA CYS A 182 9.82 19.10 -7.77
C CYS A 182 10.49 17.78 -8.21
N PRO A 183 9.91 17.04 -9.18
CA PRO A 183 10.48 15.78 -9.63
C PRO A 183 11.84 15.95 -10.35
N CYS A 184 12.16 17.17 -10.83
CA CYS A 184 13.40 17.48 -11.54
C CYS A 184 14.54 17.89 -10.60
N CYS A 185 14.28 18.78 -9.64
CA CYS A 185 15.33 19.35 -8.78
C CYS A 185 15.20 18.98 -7.29
N GLY A 186 14.12 18.34 -6.88
CA GLY A 186 13.88 17.97 -5.47
C GLY A 186 13.56 19.15 -4.54
N GLY A 187 13.45 20.38 -5.07
CA GLY A 187 13.00 21.55 -4.32
C GLY A 187 11.52 21.48 -3.94
N TRP A 188 11.09 22.25 -2.94
CA TRP A 188 9.67 22.32 -2.55
C TRP A 188 8.86 23.02 -3.65
N LEU A 189 7.74 22.43 -4.06
CA LEU A 189 6.78 23.09 -4.94
C LEU A 189 5.89 23.99 -4.11
N GLU A 190 5.91 25.26 -4.45
CA GLU A 190 4.98 26.24 -3.92
C GLU A 190 3.72 26.22 -4.77
N TYR A 191 2.56 26.26 -4.10
CA TYR A 191 1.31 26.49 -4.80
C TYR A 191 1.27 27.97 -5.18
N GLU A 192 1.39 28.28 -6.47
CA GLU A 192 1.22 29.64 -6.97
C GLU A 192 -0.27 30.00 -7.04
N TYR A 193 -1.02 29.39 -7.95
CA TYR A 193 -2.45 29.62 -8.13
C TYR A 193 -3.10 28.48 -8.92
N LEU A 194 -4.44 28.42 -8.87
CA LEU A 194 -5.22 27.54 -9.73
C LEU A 194 -5.45 28.26 -11.06
N LEU A 195 -4.98 27.67 -12.15
CA LEU A 195 -5.36 28.09 -13.49
C LEU A 195 -6.84 27.75 -13.72
N LYS A 196 -7.68 28.79 -13.80
CA LYS A 196 -9.13 28.64 -14.10
C LYS A 196 -9.39 28.36 -15.58
N GLU A 197 -8.45 28.78 -16.42
CA GLU A 197 -8.47 28.64 -17.86
C GLU A 197 -7.07 28.20 -18.30
N ILE A 198 -7.01 27.56 -19.46
CA ILE A 198 -5.76 27.02 -19.99
C ILE A 198 -4.96 28.18 -20.57
N PRO A 199 -3.71 28.39 -20.12
CA PRO A 199 -2.86 29.42 -20.69
C PRO A 199 -2.75 29.24 -22.21
N PRO A 200 -2.79 30.34 -22.99
CA PRO A 200 -2.73 30.27 -24.45
C PRO A 200 -1.43 29.65 -24.98
N GLU A 201 -0.38 29.55 -24.14
CA GLU A 201 0.90 28.93 -24.47
C GLU A 201 0.87 27.39 -24.45
N ILE A 202 -0.18 26.76 -23.90
CA ILE A 202 -0.32 25.29 -23.83
C ILE A 202 -1.65 24.79 -24.43
N PRO A 203 -1.93 25.08 -25.72
CA PRO A 203 -3.23 24.83 -26.34
C PRO A 203 -3.57 23.34 -26.53
N TRP A 204 -2.62 22.43 -26.27
CA TRP A 204 -2.81 20.98 -26.38
C TRP A 204 -3.37 20.33 -25.10
N LEU A 205 -3.75 21.11 -24.09
CA LEU A 205 -4.46 20.63 -22.91
C LEU A 205 -5.92 21.14 -22.90
N THR A 206 -6.83 20.38 -22.30
CA THR A 206 -8.20 20.76 -21.93
C THR A 206 -8.45 20.47 -20.44
N ILE A 207 -9.50 21.04 -19.84
CA ILE A 207 -9.92 20.76 -18.46
C ILE A 207 -11.16 19.85 -18.52
N ASP A 208 -11.10 18.67 -17.90
CA ASP A 208 -12.24 17.77 -17.81
C ASP A 208 -13.32 18.28 -16.85
N GLN A 209 -14.49 17.60 -16.82
CA GLN A 209 -15.60 17.96 -15.93
C GLN A 209 -15.25 17.89 -14.44
N GLY A 210 -14.17 17.18 -14.07
CA GLY A 210 -13.65 17.08 -12.70
C GLY A 210 -12.58 18.11 -12.36
N GLY A 211 -12.24 19.01 -13.29
CA GLY A 211 -11.17 20.01 -13.11
C GLY A 211 -9.76 19.47 -13.34
N GLY A 212 -9.61 18.26 -13.89
CA GLY A 212 -8.33 17.67 -14.25
C GLY A 212 -7.83 18.15 -15.61
N LEU A 213 -6.52 18.37 -15.73
CA LEU A 213 -5.88 18.65 -17.03
C LEU A 213 -5.78 17.35 -17.84
N VAL A 214 -6.28 17.38 -19.06
CA VAL A 214 -6.27 16.26 -20.03
C VAL A 214 -5.69 16.73 -21.35
N GLU A 215 -4.91 15.90 -22.01
CA GLU A 215 -4.35 16.21 -23.32
C GLU A 215 -5.46 16.17 -24.39
N ILE A 216 -5.51 17.19 -25.25
CA ILE A 216 -6.35 17.17 -26.43
C ILE A 216 -5.69 16.18 -27.38
N LEU A 217 -6.28 14.98 -27.49
CA LEU A 217 -5.85 14.00 -28.49
C LEU A 217 -5.81 14.71 -29.86
N PRO A 218 -4.72 14.59 -30.63
CA PRO A 218 -4.73 15.07 -32.00
C PRO A 218 -5.85 14.33 -32.72
N PHE A 219 -6.80 15.10 -33.26
CA PHE A 219 -7.99 14.62 -33.96
C PHE A 219 -7.68 13.41 -34.85
N GLY A 220 -8.38 12.30 -34.61
CA GLY A 220 -8.68 11.29 -35.62
C GLY A 220 -9.98 11.64 -36.32
#